data_AF-A0A4V3CGN5-F1
#
_entry.id   AF-A0A4V3CGN5-F1
#
_cell.length_a   1.000
_cell.length_b   1.000
_cell.length_c   1.000
_cell.angle_alpha   90.00
_cell.angle_beta   90.00
_cell.angle_gamma   90.00
#
_symmetry.space_group_name_H-M   'P 1'
#
loop_
_entity.id
_entity.type
_entity.pdbx_description
1 polymer ?
#
loop_
_entity_poly.entity_id
_entity_poly.type
_entity_poly.pdbx_seq_one_letter_code
_entity_poly.pdbx_strand_id
1 'polypeptide(L)'
;MTFDLTAPISHLITRNILIVDDHPFIIEGYKNAITRYNPKEYDFRIAQAYDCRSAYDLLEDESTPKFDVAFLDISMPAYEEKEIFSGEDLAKLILKKMPDCKVILLTMYTELLKIKTIIRTINPNGLIIKNDLTFDELLLAFDKVMKNGKYYSQSVVKMVNQSPHNSIEIDQFDKQILFHLSKGTRTEDMSQYIPISLAAIEKRKVNLKELLKIRSGSDEELLKEAKSKGLF
;
A
#
# COMPACT_ATOMS: atom_id res chain seq x y z
N MET A 1 -0.44 31.63 -49.06
CA MET A 1 0.32 30.47 -48.56
C MET A 1 1.51 30.99 -47.80
N THR A 2 1.54 30.76 -46.50
CA THR A 2 2.76 30.57 -45.71
C THR A 2 2.29 29.90 -44.43
N PHE A 3 2.18 28.57 -44.47
CA PHE A 3 2.17 27.78 -43.24
C PHE A 3 3.54 27.99 -42.60
N ASP A 4 3.53 28.56 -41.40
CA ASP A 4 4.73 28.75 -40.62
C ASP A 4 5.25 27.38 -40.20
N LEU A 5 6.29 26.91 -40.90
CA LEU A 5 6.88 25.56 -40.77
C LEU A 5 7.92 25.49 -39.64
N THR A 6 7.98 26.48 -38.75
CA THR A 6 8.96 26.54 -37.65
C THR A 6 8.35 26.39 -36.25
N ALA A 7 7.23 25.68 -36.12
CA ALA A 7 6.86 25.17 -34.79
C ALA A 7 7.89 24.08 -34.40
N PRO A 8 8.61 24.22 -33.27
CA PRO A 8 9.55 23.19 -32.85
C PRO A 8 8.77 21.89 -32.65
N ILE A 9 9.29 20.79 -33.20
CA ILE A 9 8.81 19.44 -32.89
C ILE A 9 8.90 19.29 -31.37
N SER A 10 7.78 19.35 -30.67
CA SER A 10 7.77 19.16 -29.23
C SER A 10 8.11 17.70 -28.96
N HIS A 11 9.35 17.43 -28.57
CA HIS A 11 9.71 16.11 -28.08
C HIS A 11 8.94 15.87 -26.77
N LEU A 12 7.91 15.02 -26.84
CA LEU A 12 7.13 14.61 -25.69
C LEU A 12 8.05 13.86 -24.71
N ILE A 13 7.87 14.12 -23.42
CA ILE A 13 8.55 13.40 -22.35
C ILE A 13 7.85 12.05 -22.21
N THR A 14 8.53 10.97 -22.59
CA THR A 14 8.00 9.61 -22.40
C THR A 14 8.06 9.22 -20.93
N ARG A 15 6.96 8.67 -20.40
CA ARG A 15 6.86 8.11 -19.06
C ARG A 15 6.31 6.69 -19.11
N ASN A 16 6.98 5.77 -18.42
CA ASN A 16 6.55 4.38 -18.31
C ASN A 16 5.69 4.22 -17.06
N ILE A 17 4.48 3.74 -17.23
CA ILE A 17 3.50 3.57 -16.16
C ILE A 17 3.17 2.09 -16.03
N LEU A 18 3.13 1.59 -14.80
CA LEU A 18 2.61 0.28 -14.48
C LEU A 18 1.22 0.42 -13.84
N ILE A 19 0.26 -0.39 -14.28
CA ILE A 19 -1.05 -0.50 -13.64
C ILE A 19 -1.29 -1.97 -13.31
N VAL A 20 -1.58 -2.27 -12.05
CA VAL A 20 -1.91 -3.62 -11.59
C VAL A 20 -3.21 -3.58 -10.82
N ASP A 21 -4.25 -4.21 -11.39
CA ASP A 21 -5.59 -4.31 -10.81
C ASP A 21 -6.27 -5.55 -11.42
N ASP A 22 -6.94 -6.38 -10.62
CA ASP A 22 -7.64 -7.58 -11.09
C ASP A 22 -8.98 -7.28 -11.79
N HIS A 23 -9.34 -6.00 -11.92
CA HIS A 23 -10.52 -5.52 -12.62
C HIS A 23 -10.16 -4.84 -13.96
N PRO A 24 -10.27 -5.52 -15.11
CA PRO A 24 -9.88 -4.96 -16.41
C PRO A 24 -10.56 -3.64 -16.79
N PHE A 25 -11.84 -3.46 -16.42
CA PHE A 25 -12.57 -2.22 -16.69
C PHE A 25 -11.97 -1.01 -15.96
N ILE A 26 -11.44 -1.24 -14.76
CA ILE A 26 -10.81 -0.20 -13.94
C ILE A 26 -9.47 0.23 -14.56
N ILE A 27 -8.67 -0.73 -15.05
CA ILE A 27 -7.42 -0.45 -15.78
C ILE A 27 -7.68 0.47 -16.98
N GLU A 28 -8.71 0.19 -17.78
CA GLU A 28 -9.07 1.03 -18.93
C GLU A 28 -9.49 2.44 -18.49
N GLY A 29 -10.21 2.57 -17.37
CA GLY A 29 -10.51 3.87 -16.77
C GLY A 29 -9.25 4.66 -16.45
N TYR A 30 -8.25 4.02 -15.84
CA TYR A 30 -6.99 4.66 -15.46
C TYR A 30 -6.16 5.06 -16.68
N LYS A 31 -6.05 4.17 -17.68
CA LYS A 31 -5.35 4.47 -18.95
C LYS A 31 -5.95 5.70 -19.63
N ASN A 32 -7.28 5.75 -19.72
CA ASN A 32 -7.98 6.88 -20.32
C ASN A 32 -7.77 8.19 -19.56
N ALA A 33 -7.64 8.15 -18.23
CA ALA A 33 -7.30 9.32 -17.44
C ALA A 33 -5.86 9.77 -17.69
N ILE A 34 -4.90 8.87 -17.51
CA ILE A 34 -3.47 9.16 -17.58
C ILE A 34 -3.08 9.69 -18.96
N THR A 35 -3.58 9.09 -20.04
CA THR A 35 -3.31 9.55 -21.41
C THR A 35 -3.85 10.95 -21.73
N ARG A 36 -4.80 11.47 -20.95
CA ARG A 36 -5.34 12.83 -21.09
C ARG A 36 -4.60 13.86 -20.23
N TYR A 37 -3.68 13.43 -19.38
CA TYR A 37 -2.86 14.33 -18.57
C TYR A 37 -1.78 14.98 -19.43
N ASN A 38 -1.82 16.31 -19.61
CA ASN A 38 -0.84 17.10 -20.36
C ASN A 38 -0.35 16.45 -21.68
N PRO A 39 -1.25 16.13 -22.63
CA PRO A 39 -0.91 15.36 -23.84
C PRO A 39 0.01 16.09 -24.83
N LYS A 40 0.26 17.40 -24.61
CA LYS A 40 1.23 18.20 -25.37
C LYS A 40 2.65 18.13 -24.80
N GLU A 41 2.81 17.57 -23.61
CA GLU A 41 4.07 17.52 -22.86
C GLU A 41 4.53 16.08 -22.65
N TYR A 42 3.61 15.14 -22.44
CA TYR A 42 3.93 13.75 -22.12
C TYR A 42 3.40 12.75 -23.14
N ASP A 43 4.16 11.67 -23.28
CA ASP A 43 3.75 10.43 -23.93
C ASP A 43 3.80 9.30 -22.89
N PHE A 44 2.72 8.53 -22.74
CA PHE A 44 2.63 7.52 -21.69
C PHE A 44 2.68 6.11 -22.28
N ARG A 45 3.69 5.34 -21.88
CA ARG A 45 3.79 3.90 -22.16
C ARG A 45 3.25 3.14 -20.96
N ILE A 46 2.09 2.53 -21.13
CA ILE A 46 1.38 1.87 -20.01
C ILE A 46 1.50 0.37 -20.16
N ALA A 47 2.17 -0.26 -19.19
CA ALA A 47 2.11 -1.70 -18.97
C ALA A 47 0.98 -2.03 -17.98
N GLN A 48 0.35 -3.19 -18.16
CA GLN A 48 -0.75 -3.63 -17.32
C GLN A 48 -0.55 -5.07 -16.88
N ALA A 49 -0.97 -5.37 -15.65
CA ALA A 49 -1.04 -6.71 -15.08
C ALA A 49 -2.33 -6.85 -14.26
N TYR A 50 -2.76 -8.08 -14.00
CA TYR A 50 -4.08 -8.37 -13.41
C TYR A 50 -4.02 -9.08 -12.06
N ASP A 51 -2.83 -9.43 -11.61
CA ASP A 51 -2.60 -10.10 -10.34
C ASP A 51 -1.12 -9.96 -9.93
N CYS A 52 -0.77 -10.46 -8.75
CA CYS A 52 0.60 -10.40 -8.25
C CYS A 52 1.59 -11.21 -9.12
N ARG A 53 1.12 -12.28 -9.79
CA ARG A 53 1.98 -13.15 -10.61
C ARG A 53 2.37 -12.47 -11.91
N SER A 54 1.39 -12.04 -12.68
CA SER A 54 1.58 -11.32 -13.95
C SER A 54 2.40 -10.04 -13.75
N ALA A 55 2.20 -9.34 -12.63
CA ALA A 55 3.02 -8.19 -12.28
C ALA A 55 4.47 -8.58 -11.93
N TYR A 56 4.66 -9.66 -11.17
CA TYR A 56 6.00 -10.18 -10.88
C TYR A 56 6.73 -10.59 -12.16
N ASP A 57 6.09 -11.37 -13.02
CA ASP A 57 6.68 -11.85 -14.28
C ASP A 57 7.10 -10.67 -15.17
N LEU A 58 6.25 -9.64 -15.26
CA LEU A 58 6.59 -8.38 -15.94
C LEU A 58 7.81 -7.69 -15.30
N LEU A 59 7.92 -7.65 -13.97
CA LEU A 59 9.03 -7.02 -13.27
C LEU A 59 10.34 -7.84 -13.28
N GLU A 60 10.28 -9.14 -13.59
CA GLU A 60 11.45 -10.00 -13.78
C GLU A 60 11.95 -10.03 -15.24
N ASP A 61 11.11 -9.67 -16.20
CA ASP A 61 11.50 -9.62 -17.61
C ASP A 61 12.56 -8.51 -17.84
N GLU A 62 13.73 -8.89 -18.34
CA GLU A 62 14.86 -7.98 -18.63
C GLU A 62 14.52 -6.93 -19.70
N SER A 63 13.52 -7.19 -20.55
CA SER A 63 13.05 -6.24 -21.56
C SER A 63 12.10 -5.19 -21.00
N THR A 64 11.60 -5.37 -19.77
CA THR A 64 10.69 -4.42 -19.14
C THR A 64 11.41 -3.12 -18.78
N PRO A 65 10.94 -1.96 -19.26
CA PRO A 65 11.53 -0.68 -18.90
C PRO A 65 11.30 -0.37 -17.43
N LYS A 66 12.17 0.46 -16.85
CA LYS A 66 11.91 1.01 -15.51
C LYS A 66 10.65 1.87 -15.54
N PHE A 67 9.77 1.64 -14.56
CA PHE A 67 8.55 2.42 -14.38
C PHE A 67 8.82 3.71 -13.61
N ASP A 68 8.21 4.80 -14.06
CA ASP A 68 8.22 6.10 -13.38
C ASP A 68 7.14 6.16 -12.30
N VAL A 69 5.97 5.57 -12.58
CA VAL A 69 4.82 5.52 -11.68
C VAL A 69 4.16 4.14 -11.76
N ALA A 70 3.80 3.58 -10.61
CA ALA A 70 3.03 2.35 -10.51
C ALA A 70 1.73 2.58 -9.74
N PHE A 71 0.59 2.24 -10.35
CA PHE A 71 -0.71 2.15 -9.71
C PHE A 71 -0.97 0.70 -9.33
N LEU A 72 -1.17 0.43 -8.05
CA LEU A 72 -1.36 -0.92 -7.55
C LEU A 72 -2.63 -0.99 -6.72
N ASP A 73 -3.55 -1.86 -7.10
CA ASP A 73 -4.55 -2.33 -6.15
C ASP A 73 -3.89 -3.16 -5.05
N ILE A 74 -4.31 -2.97 -3.81
CA ILE A 74 -3.79 -3.76 -2.69
C ILE A 74 -4.39 -5.17 -2.69
N SER A 75 -5.67 -5.28 -3.03
CA SER A 75 -6.44 -6.52 -2.89
C SER A 75 -6.56 -7.24 -4.22
N MET A 76 -5.52 -8.00 -4.58
CA MET A 76 -5.47 -8.78 -5.82
C MET A 76 -5.08 -10.24 -5.54
N PRO A 77 -5.31 -11.17 -6.50
CA PRO A 77 -4.85 -12.54 -6.37
C PRO A 77 -3.34 -12.64 -6.10
N ALA A 78 -2.98 -13.48 -5.15
CA ALA A 78 -1.62 -13.66 -4.66
C ALA A 78 -0.74 -14.49 -5.62
N TYR A 79 0.58 -14.30 -5.49
CA TYR A 79 1.60 -15.20 -6.04
C TYR A 79 2.38 -15.85 -4.88
N GLU A 80 1.79 -16.92 -4.35
CA GLU A 80 2.27 -17.58 -3.13
C GLU A 80 3.69 -18.15 -3.27
N GLU A 81 4.05 -18.70 -4.43
CA GLU A 81 5.37 -19.31 -4.65
C GLU A 81 6.52 -18.30 -4.60
N LYS A 82 6.22 -17.01 -4.69
CA LYS A 82 7.17 -15.90 -4.52
C LYS A 82 6.92 -15.08 -3.26
N GLU A 83 6.05 -15.56 -2.37
CA GLU A 83 5.68 -14.89 -1.12
C GLU A 83 5.10 -13.46 -1.34
N ILE A 84 4.37 -13.25 -2.44
CA ILE A 84 3.73 -11.97 -2.77
C ILE A 84 2.22 -12.14 -2.58
N PHE A 85 1.70 -11.68 -1.45
CA PHE A 85 0.32 -11.93 -1.06
C PHE A 85 -0.63 -10.77 -1.35
N SER A 86 -0.10 -9.62 -1.76
CA SER A 86 -0.88 -8.40 -1.93
C SER A 86 -0.13 -7.36 -2.79
N GLY A 87 -0.85 -6.32 -3.21
CA GLY A 87 -0.24 -5.14 -3.83
C GLY A 87 0.72 -4.39 -2.90
N GLU A 88 0.61 -4.56 -1.59
CA GLU A 88 1.58 -4.04 -0.62
C GLU A 88 2.96 -4.72 -0.74
N ASP A 89 2.97 -6.04 -0.98
CA ASP A 89 4.20 -6.79 -1.16
C ASP A 89 4.82 -6.51 -2.53
N LEU A 90 3.97 -6.36 -3.55
CA LEU A 90 4.38 -5.90 -4.87
C LEU A 90 4.98 -4.50 -4.84
N ALA A 91 4.41 -3.57 -4.07
CA ALA A 91 4.98 -2.24 -3.87
C ALA A 91 6.39 -2.29 -3.27
N LYS A 92 6.61 -3.13 -2.25
CA LYS A 92 7.95 -3.33 -1.66
C LYS A 92 8.93 -3.89 -2.69
N LEU A 93 8.50 -4.84 -3.51
CA LEU A 93 9.32 -5.40 -4.59
C LEU A 93 9.70 -4.32 -5.62
N ILE A 94 8.74 -3.52 -6.07
CA ILE A 94 8.95 -2.42 -7.01
C ILE A 94 9.93 -1.42 -6.44
N LEU A 95 9.74 -0.96 -5.20
CA LEU A 95 10.64 0.00 -4.56
C LEU A 95 12.06 -0.56 -4.33
N LYS A 96 12.19 -1.88 -4.15
CA LYS A 96 13.49 -2.54 -4.06
C LYS A 96 14.21 -2.59 -5.41
N LYS A 97 13.49 -2.89 -6.51
CA LYS A 97 14.06 -3.03 -7.85
C LYS A 97 14.22 -1.70 -8.60
N MET A 98 13.30 -0.77 -8.37
CA MET A 98 13.15 0.52 -9.03
C MET A 98 12.91 1.60 -7.97
N PRO A 99 13.94 2.02 -7.20
CA PRO A 99 13.78 2.95 -6.08
C PRO A 99 13.21 4.33 -6.46
N ASP A 100 13.38 4.73 -7.72
CA ASP A 100 12.86 6.00 -8.25
C ASP A 100 11.40 5.91 -8.71
N CYS A 101 10.83 4.69 -8.78
CA CYS A 101 9.44 4.49 -9.16
C CYS A 101 8.50 5.02 -8.09
N LYS A 102 7.55 5.86 -8.49
CA LYS A 102 6.56 6.43 -7.58
C LYS A 102 5.37 5.51 -7.46
N VAL A 103 5.06 5.08 -6.24
CA VAL A 103 3.97 4.12 -6.00
C VAL A 103 2.70 4.83 -5.54
N ILE A 104 1.60 4.54 -6.22
CA ILE A 104 0.24 4.94 -5.86
C ILE A 104 -0.54 3.67 -5.51
N LEU A 105 -0.92 3.54 -4.24
CA LEU A 105 -1.73 2.43 -3.76
C LEU A 105 -3.21 2.79 -3.78
N LEU A 106 -4.02 1.85 -4.26
CA LEU A 106 -5.47 1.93 -4.34
C LEU A 106 -6.04 0.84 -3.41
N THR A 107 -7.02 1.19 -2.58
CA THR A 107 -7.51 0.23 -1.57
C THR A 107 -8.99 0.37 -1.25
N MET A 108 -9.64 -0.74 -0.95
CA MET A 108 -10.98 -0.74 -0.33
C MET A 108 -10.91 -0.67 1.21
N TYR A 109 -9.72 -0.77 1.81
CA TYR A 109 -9.56 -0.71 3.26
C TYR A 109 -9.93 0.67 3.79
N THR A 110 -10.71 0.68 4.86
CA THR A 110 -11.18 1.88 5.56
C THR A 110 -10.83 1.84 7.05
N GLU A 111 -10.05 0.85 7.47
CA GLU A 111 -9.57 0.68 8.82
C GLU A 111 -8.33 1.55 9.06
N LEU A 112 -8.39 2.43 10.07
CA LEU A 112 -7.32 3.35 10.42
C LEU A 112 -5.98 2.65 10.62
N LEU A 113 -5.99 1.51 11.29
CA LEU A 113 -4.82 0.68 11.52
C LEU A 113 -4.13 0.22 10.25
N LYS A 114 -4.93 -0.24 9.29
CA LYS A 114 -4.42 -0.75 8.02
C LYS A 114 -3.80 0.39 7.22
N ILE A 115 -4.48 1.53 7.14
CA ILE A 115 -3.98 2.75 6.51
C ILE A 115 -2.67 3.24 7.16
N LYS A 116 -2.62 3.35 8.49
CA LYS A 116 -1.39 3.72 9.22
C LYS A 116 -0.25 2.75 8.95
N THR A 117 -0.55 1.45 8.90
CA THR A 117 0.44 0.41 8.62
C THR A 117 1.02 0.58 7.22
N ILE A 118 0.17 0.72 6.19
CA ILE A 118 0.59 0.98 4.81
C ILE A 118 1.49 2.21 4.72
N ILE A 119 1.08 3.33 5.33
CA ILE A 119 1.86 4.58 5.33
C ILE A 119 3.23 4.35 6.00
N ARG A 120 3.28 3.62 7.11
CA ARG A 120 4.52 3.38 7.86
C ARG A 120 5.46 2.41 7.15
N THR A 121 4.94 1.34 6.55
CA THR A 121 5.76 0.24 6.01
C THR A 121 6.16 0.46 4.56
N ILE A 122 5.31 1.11 3.76
CA ILE A 122 5.53 1.33 2.33
C ILE A 122 5.86 2.79 2.04
N ASN A 123 5.27 3.71 2.81
CA ASN A 123 5.45 5.15 2.63
C ASN A 123 5.14 5.61 1.18
N PRO A 124 3.99 5.23 0.59
CA PRO A 124 3.75 5.43 -0.83
C PRO A 124 3.60 6.91 -1.18
N ASN A 125 3.87 7.24 -2.45
CA ASN A 125 3.64 8.57 -3.01
C ASN A 125 2.15 8.89 -3.11
N GLY A 126 1.33 7.88 -3.39
CA GLY A 126 -0.13 7.98 -3.40
C GLY A 126 -0.80 6.91 -2.53
N LEU A 127 -1.87 7.28 -1.81
CA LEU A 127 -2.76 6.32 -1.13
C LEU A 127 -4.20 6.80 -1.24
N ILE A 128 -5.00 6.06 -2.01
CA ILE A 128 -6.38 6.43 -2.33
C ILE A 128 -7.31 5.31 -1.90
N ILE A 129 -8.34 5.64 -1.13
CA ILE A 129 -9.45 4.71 -0.89
C ILE A 129 -10.30 4.70 -2.16
N LYS A 130 -10.53 3.53 -2.78
CA LYS A 130 -11.23 3.37 -4.07
C LYS A 130 -12.64 4.00 -4.06
N ASN A 131 -13.30 4.12 -2.90
CA ASN A 131 -14.58 4.83 -2.77
C ASN A 131 -14.48 6.34 -3.03
N ASP A 132 -13.32 6.95 -2.78
CA ASP A 132 -13.05 8.35 -3.11
C ASP A 132 -12.63 8.52 -4.58
N LEU A 133 -12.35 7.41 -5.28
CA LEU A 133 -11.72 7.44 -6.58
C LEU A 133 -12.71 7.85 -7.67
N THR A 134 -12.47 9.03 -8.22
CA THR A 134 -13.11 9.54 -9.43
C THR A 134 -12.03 9.81 -10.49
N PHE A 135 -12.46 10.13 -11.70
CA PHE A 135 -11.55 10.52 -12.77
C PHE A 135 -10.69 11.75 -12.38
N ASP A 136 -11.32 12.75 -11.77
CA ASP A 136 -10.64 13.98 -11.32
C ASP A 136 -9.70 13.71 -10.14
N GLU A 137 -10.11 12.87 -9.20
CA GLU A 137 -9.28 12.46 -8.06
C GLU A 137 -8.03 11.71 -8.51
N LEU A 138 -8.17 10.79 -9.48
CA LEU A 138 -7.05 10.06 -10.06
C LEU A 138 -6.06 11.01 -10.76
N LEU A 139 -6.56 11.95 -11.56
CA LEU A 139 -5.74 12.95 -12.24
C LEU A 139 -5.02 13.88 -11.26
N LEU A 140 -5.72 14.30 -10.20
CA LEU A 140 -5.13 15.13 -9.14
C LEU A 140 -4.01 14.37 -8.40
N ALA A 141 -4.23 13.10 -8.07
CA ALA A 141 -3.23 12.25 -7.47
C ALA A 141 -2.01 12.10 -8.38
N PHE A 142 -2.26 11.82 -9.66
CA PHE A 142 -1.21 11.65 -10.65
C PHE A 142 -0.39 12.93 -10.85
N ASP A 143 -1.03 14.11 -10.97
CA ASP A 143 -0.36 15.41 -11.07
C ASP A 143 0.59 15.66 -9.90
N LYS A 144 0.10 15.45 -8.67
CA LYS A 144 0.90 15.65 -7.45
C LYS A 144 2.10 14.71 -7.41
N VAL A 145 1.90 13.44 -7.74
CA VAL A 145 2.96 12.44 -7.76
C VAL A 145 3.98 12.73 -8.87
N MET A 146 3.54 13.09 -10.07
CA MET A 146 4.42 13.52 -11.16
C MET A 146 5.32 14.70 -10.75
N LYS A 147 4.80 15.63 -9.94
CA LYS A 147 5.55 16.78 -9.36
C LYS A 147 6.34 16.44 -8.09
N ASN A 148 6.60 15.16 -7.81
CA ASN A 148 7.33 14.66 -6.63
C ASN A 148 6.66 14.96 -5.28
N GLY A 149 5.38 15.32 -5.29
CA GLY A 149 4.56 15.45 -4.11
C GLY A 149 3.99 14.11 -3.63
N LYS A 150 3.37 14.15 -2.44
CA LYS A 150 2.51 13.08 -1.96
C LYS A 150 1.05 13.42 -2.17
N TYR A 151 0.25 12.38 -2.34
CA TYR A 151 -1.19 12.52 -2.44
C TYR A 151 -1.91 11.44 -1.63
N TYR A 152 -2.65 11.84 -0.61
CA TYR A 152 -3.55 10.96 0.11
C TYR A 152 -4.98 11.46 -0.07
N SER A 153 -5.88 10.57 -0.44
CA SER A 153 -7.30 10.89 -0.60
C SER A 153 -7.89 11.53 0.66
N GLN A 154 -8.96 12.28 0.49
CA GLN A 154 -9.56 13.05 1.59
C GLN A 154 -9.95 12.16 2.78
N SER A 155 -10.43 10.93 2.54
CA SER A 155 -10.74 9.97 3.59
C SER A 155 -9.50 9.53 4.35
N VAL A 156 -8.40 9.22 3.65
CA VAL A 156 -7.10 8.87 4.28
C VAL A 156 -6.59 10.01 5.15
N VAL A 157 -6.61 11.24 4.63
CA VAL A 157 -6.16 12.43 5.39
C VAL A 157 -7.00 12.64 6.64
N LYS A 158 -8.33 12.52 6.54
CA LYS A 158 -9.24 12.63 7.69
C LYS A 158 -8.93 11.56 8.74
N MET A 159 -8.81 10.30 8.32
CA MET A 159 -8.50 9.18 9.21
C MET A 159 -7.20 9.40 9.99
N VAL A 160 -6.13 9.81 9.30
CA VAL A 160 -4.82 10.04 9.93
C VAL A 160 -4.84 11.25 10.86
N ASN A 161 -5.45 12.36 10.44
CA ASN A 161 -5.45 13.62 11.21
C ASN A 161 -6.41 13.60 12.42
N GLN A 162 -7.52 12.86 12.34
CA GLN A 162 -8.46 12.71 13.45
C GLN A 162 -8.00 11.68 14.47
N SER A 163 -6.99 10.88 14.14
CA SER A 163 -6.38 9.99 15.10
C SER A 163 -5.45 10.77 16.04
N PRO A 164 -5.51 10.55 17.37
CA PRO A 164 -4.48 11.05 18.25
C PRO A 164 -3.13 10.55 17.73
N HIS A 165 -2.17 11.44 17.51
CA HIS A 165 -0.86 11.14 16.89
C HIS A 165 -0.05 10.03 17.59
N ASN A 166 -0.52 9.53 18.75
CA ASN A 166 0.11 8.52 19.59
C ASN A 166 -0.83 7.37 20.04
N SER A 167 -2.02 7.19 19.45
CA SER A 167 -2.79 5.97 19.74
C SER A 167 -2.09 4.78 19.09
N ILE A 168 -1.44 3.96 19.92
CA ILE A 168 -1.09 2.59 19.54
C ILE A 168 -2.42 1.88 19.34
N GLU A 169 -2.58 1.21 18.21
CA GLU A 169 -3.78 0.42 17.94
C GLU A 169 -3.30 -0.96 17.49
N ILE A 170 -4.11 -1.96 17.79
CA ILE A 170 -3.81 -3.38 17.63
C ILE A 170 -5.06 -4.07 17.06
N ASP A 171 -4.88 -5.15 16.30
CA ASP A 171 -6.01 -5.81 15.65
C ASP A 171 -6.81 -6.69 16.64
N GLN A 172 -7.88 -7.34 16.16
CA GLN A 172 -8.74 -8.16 17.00
C GLN A 172 -8.02 -9.40 17.56
N PHE A 173 -7.07 -9.98 16.81
CA PHE A 173 -6.29 -11.12 17.29
C PHE A 173 -5.31 -10.69 18.37
N ASP A 174 -4.66 -9.55 18.19
CA ASP A 174 -3.77 -8.97 19.20
C ASP A 174 -4.51 -8.67 20.50
N LYS A 175 -5.74 -8.12 20.40
CA LYS A 175 -6.62 -7.91 21.57
C LYS A 175 -6.98 -9.23 22.25
N GLN A 176 -7.31 -10.27 21.49
CA GLN A 176 -7.60 -11.59 22.06
C GLN A 176 -6.38 -12.20 22.75
N ILE A 177 -5.18 -12.08 22.16
CA ILE A 177 -3.92 -12.53 22.76
C ILE A 177 -3.70 -11.81 24.10
N LEU A 178 -3.81 -10.48 24.14
CA LEU A 178 -3.67 -9.71 25.37
C LEU A 178 -4.74 -10.07 26.42
N PHE A 179 -5.98 -10.28 25.99
CA PHE A 179 -7.06 -10.74 26.86
C PHE A 179 -6.73 -12.09 27.51
N HIS A 180 -6.33 -13.09 26.73
CA HIS A 180 -5.98 -14.42 27.24
C HIS A 180 -4.73 -14.40 28.12
N LEU A 181 -3.71 -13.62 27.76
CA LEU A 181 -2.56 -13.37 28.62
C LEU A 181 -3.00 -12.79 29.98
N SER A 182 -3.94 -11.83 29.98
CA SER A 182 -4.44 -11.21 31.22
C SER A 182 -5.25 -12.16 32.11
N LYS A 183 -5.76 -13.27 31.55
CA LYS A 183 -6.44 -14.34 32.29
C LYS A 183 -5.47 -15.44 32.77
N GLY A 184 -4.18 -15.33 32.45
CA GLY A 184 -3.19 -16.35 32.77
C GLY A 184 -3.31 -17.61 31.90
N THR A 185 -3.99 -17.53 30.75
CA THR A 185 -4.01 -18.63 29.78
C THR A 185 -2.60 -18.86 29.24
N ARG A 186 -2.12 -20.11 29.27
CA ARG A 186 -0.79 -20.44 28.73
C ARG A 186 -0.81 -20.28 27.20
N THR A 187 0.29 -19.78 26.63
CA THR A 187 0.36 -19.52 25.18
C THR A 187 0.07 -20.76 24.34
N GLU A 188 0.55 -21.93 24.78
CA GLU A 188 0.30 -23.24 24.16
C GLU A 188 -1.20 -23.63 24.08
N ASP A 189 -2.02 -23.11 24.99
CA ASP A 189 -3.47 -23.38 25.05
C ASP A 189 -4.30 -22.34 24.28
N MET A 190 -3.71 -21.20 23.87
CA MET A 190 -4.45 -20.09 23.26
C MET A 190 -5.03 -20.40 21.88
N SER A 191 -4.45 -21.36 21.15
CA SER A 191 -4.96 -21.83 19.85
C SER A 191 -6.34 -22.48 19.96
N GLN A 192 -6.79 -22.85 21.16
CA GLN A 192 -8.14 -23.36 21.42
C GLN A 192 -9.21 -22.25 21.41
N TYR A 193 -8.80 -20.99 21.62
CA TYR A 193 -9.70 -19.85 21.76
C TYR A 193 -9.58 -18.84 20.62
N ILE A 194 -8.38 -18.73 20.04
CA ILE A 194 -8.06 -17.79 18.97
C ILE A 194 -7.85 -18.61 17.69
N PRO A 195 -8.56 -18.33 16.58
CA PRO A 195 -8.52 -19.16 15.37
C PRO A 195 -7.27 -18.91 14.51
N ILE A 196 -6.08 -18.97 15.14
CA ILE A 196 -4.76 -18.86 14.50
C ILE A 196 -3.78 -19.86 15.13
N SER A 197 -2.73 -20.22 14.40
CA SER A 197 -1.74 -21.20 14.86
C SER A 197 -0.92 -20.68 16.05
N LEU A 198 -0.38 -21.59 16.87
CA LEU A 198 0.50 -21.25 17.98
C LEU A 198 1.72 -20.41 17.52
N ALA A 199 2.29 -20.76 16.37
CA ALA A 199 3.39 -20.00 15.77
C ALA A 199 2.97 -18.56 15.41
N ALA A 200 1.75 -18.36 14.92
CA ALA A 200 1.21 -17.02 14.65
C ALA A 200 0.98 -16.22 15.93
N ILE A 201 0.52 -16.86 17.01
CA ILE A 201 0.37 -16.24 18.34
C ILE A 201 1.72 -15.76 18.86
N GLU A 202 2.75 -16.62 18.83
CA GLU A 202 4.10 -16.24 19.28
C GLU A 202 4.69 -15.09 18.45
N LYS A 203 4.57 -15.16 17.11
CA LYS A 203 5.02 -14.08 16.23
C LYS A 203 4.30 -12.77 16.54
N ARG A 204 2.99 -12.81 16.79
CA ARG A 204 2.21 -11.62 17.17
C ARG A 204 2.59 -11.07 18.54
N LYS A 205 2.89 -11.91 19.53
CA LYS A 205 3.43 -11.47 20.82
C LYS A 205 4.76 -10.72 20.66
N VAL A 206 5.65 -11.21 19.79
CA VAL A 206 6.90 -10.53 19.46
C VAL A 206 6.61 -9.17 18.82
N ASN A 207 5.74 -9.13 17.81
CA ASN A 207 5.35 -7.88 17.15
C ASN A 207 4.71 -6.88 18.11
N LEU A 208 3.90 -7.34 19.08
CA LEU A 208 3.30 -6.49 20.10
C LEU A 208 4.35 -5.90 21.05
N LYS A 209 5.35 -6.69 21.45
CA LYS A 209 6.48 -6.20 22.27
C LYS A 209 7.28 -5.15 21.51
N GLU A 210 7.56 -5.37 20.23
CA GLU A 210 8.23 -4.38 19.38
C GLU A 210 7.40 -3.11 19.21
N LEU A 211 6.10 -3.24 18.94
CA LEU A 211 5.15 -2.14 18.80
C LEU A 211 5.10 -1.26 20.06
N LEU A 212 5.17 -1.90 21.23
CA LEU A 212 5.16 -1.26 22.54
C LEU A 212 6.56 -0.84 23.02
N LYS A 213 7.60 -1.03 22.19
CA LYS A 213 9.01 -0.70 22.48
C LYS A 213 9.56 -1.40 23.72
N ILE A 214 9.13 -2.63 23.96
CA ILE A 214 9.56 -3.49 25.05
C ILE A 214 10.80 -4.26 24.58
N ARG A 215 11.99 -3.92 25.14
CA ARG A 215 13.29 -4.43 24.66
C ARG A 215 13.57 -5.89 25.04
N SER A 216 13.00 -6.37 26.14
CA SER A 216 13.20 -7.73 26.64
C SER A 216 12.14 -8.05 27.70
N GLY A 217 10.88 -8.13 27.29
CA GLY A 217 9.77 -8.22 28.24
C GLY A 217 9.16 -9.60 28.35
N SER A 218 8.91 -10.01 29.58
CA SER A 218 7.97 -11.08 29.90
C SER A 218 6.57 -10.73 29.38
N ASP A 219 5.68 -11.71 29.36
CA ASP A 219 4.29 -11.45 28.99
C ASP A 219 3.58 -10.52 30.00
N GLU A 220 4.09 -10.45 31.24
CA GLU A 220 3.62 -9.49 32.25
C GLU A 220 3.95 -8.04 31.88
N GLU A 221 5.15 -7.77 31.37
CA GLU A 221 5.53 -6.43 30.93
C GLU A 221 4.71 -5.99 29.70
N LEU A 222 4.48 -6.93 28.78
CA LEU A 222 3.58 -6.74 27.64
C LEU A 222 2.18 -6.35 28.11
N LEU A 223 1.60 -7.06 29.07
CA LEU A 223 0.29 -6.75 29.63
C LEU A 223 0.25 -5.39 30.33
N LYS A 224 1.27 -5.08 31.13
CA LYS A 224 1.34 -3.80 31.87
C LYS A 224 1.35 -2.61 30.91
N GLU A 225 2.17 -2.67 29.87
CA GLU A 225 2.29 -1.59 28.89
C GLU A 225 1.06 -1.51 27.97
N ALA A 226 0.49 -2.65 27.58
CA ALA A 226 -0.75 -2.65 26.80
C ALA A 226 -1.94 -2.08 27.59
N LYS A 227 -2.02 -2.35 28.90
CA LYS A 227 -3.06 -1.81 29.78
C LYS A 227 -2.87 -0.32 30.05
N SER A 228 -1.63 0.16 30.23
CA SER A 228 -1.34 1.59 30.43
C SER A 228 -1.75 2.44 29.21
N LYS A 229 -1.78 1.82 28.02
CA LYS A 229 -2.21 2.43 26.76
C LYS A 229 -3.67 2.15 26.38
N GLY A 230 -4.44 1.45 27.22
CA GLY A 230 -5.86 1.17 26.98
C GLY A 230 -6.13 0.28 25.77
N LEU A 231 -5.25 -0.68 25.48
CA LEU A 231 -5.36 -1.51 24.27
C LEU A 231 -6.33 -2.68 24.38
N PHE A 232 -6.65 -3.11 25.59
CA PHE A 232 -7.57 -4.21 25.89
C PHE A 232 -8.19 -4.06 27.28
#